data_AF-A0A380WLP5-F1
#
_entry.id   AF-A0A380WLP5-F1
#
_cell.length_a   1.000
_cell.length_b   1.000
_cell.length_c   1.000
_cell.angle_alpha   90.00
_cell.angle_beta   90.00
_cell.angle_gamma   90.00
#
_symmetry.space_group_name_H-M   'P 1'
#
loop_
_entity.id
_entity.type
_entity.pdbx_description
1 polymer ?
#
loop_
_entity_poly.entity_id
_entity_poly.type
_entity_poly.pdbx_seq_one_letter_code
_entity_poly.pdbx_strand_id
1 'polypeptide(L)'
;MESAATILHADLDAFYASVEQLLDPSLRGQPIAVGGGVVLAASYEAKAFGVHGGMPGRRARELCPGVIFVGGNFREYQRLGDAAIAVLGDFTPLVERISIDEAFADVAGCTHLFGSPEEIAQKIRNRSAPNSDCRYRSASPAPSTSPRSHRRSPSPTASSWSMTVRKSDSCTACPSA
;
A
#
# COMPACT_ATOMS: atom_id res chain seq x y z
N MET A 1 -30.34 16.02 10.56
CA MET A 1 -29.02 15.61 11.09
C MET A 1 -28.34 14.92 9.92
N GLU A 2 -27.39 15.58 9.26
CA GLU A 2 -26.68 14.96 8.14
C GLU A 2 -26.03 13.67 8.65
N SER A 3 -26.33 12.56 7.97
CA SER A 3 -25.64 11.30 8.21
C SER A 3 -24.20 11.50 7.75
N ALA A 4 -23.33 11.93 8.66
CA ALA A 4 -21.91 12.04 8.36
C ALA A 4 -21.43 10.67 7.91
N ALA A 5 -20.83 10.57 6.73
CA ALA A 5 -20.34 9.28 6.26
C ALA A 5 -19.21 8.75 7.16
N THR A 6 -19.43 7.56 7.70
CA THR A 6 -18.56 6.90 8.68
C THR A 6 -17.81 5.71 8.12
N ILE A 7 -18.06 5.37 6.86
CA ILE A 7 -17.39 4.26 6.19
C ILE A 7 -16.12 4.78 5.53
N LEU A 8 -15.00 4.21 5.93
CA LEU A 8 -13.68 4.44 5.35
C LEU A 8 -13.38 3.33 4.36
N HIS A 9 -13.02 3.70 3.14
CA HIS A 9 -12.47 2.80 2.13
C HIS A 9 -10.96 2.92 2.13
N ALA A 10 -10.22 1.85 2.45
CA ALA A 10 -8.78 1.83 2.49
C ALA A 10 -8.21 0.99 1.33
N ASP A 11 -7.35 1.61 0.53
CA ASP A 11 -6.72 1.03 -0.66
C ASP A 11 -5.20 1.30 -0.63
N LEU A 12 -4.38 0.26 -0.82
CA LEU A 12 -2.93 0.41 -0.94
C LEU A 12 -2.54 0.69 -2.40
N ASP A 13 -2.16 1.93 -2.66
CA ASP A 13 -1.86 2.36 -4.02
C ASP A 13 -0.66 1.61 -4.62
N ALA A 14 -0.82 1.09 -5.86
CA ALA A 14 0.23 0.39 -6.61
C ALA A 14 0.89 -0.77 -5.83
N PHE A 15 0.11 -1.43 -4.96
CA PHE A 15 0.61 -2.30 -3.90
C PHE A 15 1.71 -3.28 -4.32
N TYR A 16 1.46 -4.16 -5.31
CA TYR A 16 2.46 -5.16 -5.68
C TYR A 16 3.76 -4.54 -6.20
N ALA A 17 3.69 -3.47 -7.00
CA ALA A 17 4.88 -2.78 -7.47
C ALA A 17 5.63 -2.12 -6.29
N SER A 18 4.93 -1.52 -5.35
CA SER A 18 5.52 -0.95 -4.15
C SER A 18 6.17 -2.00 -3.24
N VAL A 19 5.61 -3.20 -3.15
CA VAL A 19 6.25 -4.32 -2.44
C VAL A 19 7.54 -4.75 -3.14
N GLU A 20 7.55 -4.87 -4.47
CA GLU A 20 8.78 -5.23 -5.20
C GLU A 20 9.87 -4.16 -5.01
N GLN A 21 9.52 -2.87 -5.02
CA GLN A 21 10.45 -1.77 -4.70
C GLN A 21 10.91 -1.73 -3.23
N LEU A 22 10.11 -2.32 -2.32
CA LEU A 22 10.49 -2.50 -0.93
C LEU A 22 11.51 -3.65 -0.80
N LEU A 23 11.27 -4.77 -1.47
CA LEU A 23 12.11 -5.97 -1.44
C LEU A 23 13.43 -5.77 -2.19
N ASP A 24 13.40 -5.09 -3.32
CA ASP A 24 14.57 -4.71 -4.12
C ASP A 24 14.64 -3.17 -4.28
N PRO A 25 15.46 -2.50 -3.45
CA PRO A 25 15.63 -1.05 -3.52
C PRO A 25 16.20 -0.54 -4.86
N SER A 26 16.79 -1.40 -5.70
CA SER A 26 17.31 -0.99 -7.01
C SER A 26 16.20 -0.64 -8.02
N LEU A 27 14.96 -1.11 -7.75
CA LEU A 27 13.78 -0.85 -8.58
C LEU A 27 13.11 0.51 -8.28
N ARG A 28 13.57 1.23 -7.27
CA ARG A 28 12.99 2.54 -6.90
C ARG A 28 13.35 3.61 -7.93
N GLY A 29 12.38 4.43 -8.32
CA GLY A 29 12.58 5.43 -9.37
C GLY A 29 12.60 4.85 -10.78
N GLN A 30 12.38 3.54 -10.93
CA GLN A 30 12.35 2.86 -12.23
C GLN A 30 10.91 2.52 -12.61
N PRO A 31 10.55 2.58 -13.91
CA PRO A 31 9.25 2.12 -14.38
C PRO A 31 9.19 0.60 -14.30
N ILE A 32 8.56 0.07 -13.25
CA ILE A 32 8.36 -1.37 -13.07
C ILE A 32 6.89 -1.77 -13.26
N ALA A 33 6.69 -3.01 -13.73
CA ALA A 33 5.41 -3.68 -13.84
C ALA A 33 5.51 -5.12 -13.31
N VAL A 34 4.56 -5.51 -12.46
CA VAL A 34 4.46 -6.88 -11.94
C VAL A 34 3.69 -7.74 -12.94
N GLY A 35 4.20 -8.93 -13.24
CA GLY A 35 3.66 -9.84 -14.25
C GLY A 35 4.48 -9.83 -15.54
N GLY A 36 3.90 -10.29 -16.66
CA GLY A 36 4.62 -10.36 -17.93
C GLY A 36 3.73 -10.58 -19.16
N GLY A 37 2.72 -11.45 -19.04
CA GLY A 37 1.66 -11.58 -20.06
C GLY A 37 0.63 -10.45 -19.93
N VAL A 38 0.14 -10.24 -18.72
CA VAL A 38 -0.73 -9.12 -18.31
C VAL A 38 -0.06 -8.41 -17.15
N VAL A 39 -0.16 -7.08 -17.10
CA VAL A 39 0.31 -6.25 -15.99
C VAL A 39 -0.64 -6.43 -14.81
N LEU A 40 -0.15 -7.00 -13.71
CA LEU A 40 -0.90 -7.16 -12.47
C LEU A 40 -0.93 -5.85 -11.69
N ALA A 41 0.22 -5.17 -11.61
CA ALA A 41 0.34 -3.84 -11.03
C ALA A 41 1.47 -3.07 -11.73
N ALA A 42 1.35 -1.75 -11.73
CA ALA A 42 2.36 -0.85 -12.29
C ALA A 42 2.80 0.15 -11.22
N SER A 43 4.10 0.40 -11.16
CA SER A 43 4.68 1.49 -10.36
C SER A 43 4.17 2.85 -10.80
N TYR A 44 4.32 3.87 -9.95
CA TYR A 44 3.97 5.24 -10.31
C TYR A 44 4.78 5.73 -11.52
N GLU A 45 6.04 5.36 -11.59
CA GLU A 45 6.94 5.66 -12.71
C GLU A 45 6.41 5.05 -14.02
N ALA A 46 5.94 3.80 -14.00
CA ALA A 46 5.32 3.17 -15.17
C ALA A 46 3.94 3.76 -15.50
N LYS A 47 3.13 4.11 -14.48
CA LYS A 47 1.83 4.77 -14.64
C LYS A 47 1.96 6.14 -15.30
N ALA A 48 3.05 6.85 -15.08
CA ALA A 48 3.32 8.13 -15.76
C ALA A 48 3.45 7.98 -17.30
N PHE A 49 3.82 6.79 -17.79
CA PHE A 49 3.82 6.44 -19.22
C PHE A 49 2.48 5.86 -19.70
N GLY A 50 1.46 5.82 -18.84
CA GLY A 50 0.14 5.27 -19.15
C GLY A 50 0.02 3.75 -18.94
N VAL A 51 1.02 3.08 -18.35
CA VAL A 51 0.92 1.65 -18.01
C VAL A 51 0.00 1.46 -16.81
N HIS A 52 -0.96 0.55 -16.89
CA HIS A 52 -1.88 0.26 -15.79
C HIS A 52 -2.16 -1.24 -15.65
N GLY A 53 -2.74 -1.63 -14.51
CA GLY A 53 -3.18 -3.01 -14.26
C GLY A 53 -4.20 -3.48 -15.30
N GLY A 54 -4.20 -4.78 -15.59
CA GLY A 54 -5.04 -5.40 -16.63
C GLY A 54 -4.55 -5.18 -18.07
N MET A 55 -3.51 -4.37 -18.29
CA MET A 55 -2.95 -4.12 -19.62
C MET A 55 -2.14 -5.33 -20.12
N PRO A 56 -2.22 -5.70 -21.42
CA PRO A 56 -1.31 -6.67 -22.00
C PRO A 56 0.16 -6.22 -21.91
N GLY A 57 1.05 -7.12 -21.49
CA GLY A 57 2.48 -6.79 -21.30
C GLY A 57 3.16 -6.28 -22.57
N ARG A 58 2.71 -6.73 -23.75
CA ARG A 58 3.15 -6.17 -25.04
C ARG A 58 2.82 -4.69 -25.15
N ARG A 59 1.58 -4.30 -24.82
CA ARG A 59 1.13 -2.90 -24.88
C ARG A 59 1.88 -2.04 -23.86
N ALA A 60 2.17 -2.59 -22.68
CA ALA A 60 2.98 -1.90 -21.68
C ALA A 60 4.40 -1.60 -22.19
N ARG A 61 5.04 -2.52 -22.93
CA ARG A 61 6.35 -2.27 -23.57
C ARG A 61 6.29 -1.23 -24.68
N GLU A 62 5.19 -1.20 -25.44
CA GLU A 62 5.00 -0.19 -26.47
C GLU A 62 4.84 1.22 -25.88
N LEU A 63 4.14 1.35 -24.75
CA LEU A 63 3.98 2.61 -24.03
C LEU A 63 5.25 3.03 -23.29
N CYS A 64 5.94 2.07 -22.68
CA CYS A 64 7.15 2.29 -21.92
C CYS A 64 8.22 1.25 -22.32
N PRO A 65 9.09 1.56 -23.31
CA PRO A 65 10.12 0.64 -23.77
C PRO A 65 11.13 0.24 -22.69
N GLY A 66 11.31 1.09 -21.68
CA GLY A 66 12.19 0.83 -20.53
C GLY A 66 11.52 0.12 -19.36
N VAL A 67 10.28 -0.35 -19.49
CA VAL A 67 9.57 -0.99 -18.37
C VAL A 67 10.24 -2.29 -17.95
N ILE A 68 10.50 -2.42 -16.65
CA ILE A 68 11.08 -3.62 -16.04
C ILE A 68 9.94 -4.51 -15.58
N PHE A 69 9.87 -5.72 -16.12
CA PHE A 69 8.91 -6.73 -15.65
C PHE A 69 9.49 -7.55 -14.52
N VAL A 70 8.73 -7.72 -13.44
CA VAL A 70 9.08 -8.54 -12.29
C VAL A 70 8.07 -9.65 -12.09
N GLY A 71 8.54 -10.85 -11.71
CA GLY A 71 7.70 -12.05 -11.58
C GLY A 71 6.71 -11.99 -10.42
N GLY A 72 7.02 -11.17 -9.42
CA GLY A 72 6.19 -10.92 -8.25
C GLY A 72 6.32 -11.96 -7.13
N ASN A 73 6.05 -11.54 -5.89
CA ASN A 73 6.12 -12.36 -4.70
C ASN A 73 4.81 -12.37 -3.91
N PHE A 74 3.87 -13.25 -4.31
CA PHE A 74 2.54 -13.34 -3.69
C PHE A 74 2.55 -13.66 -2.19
N ARG A 75 3.56 -14.40 -1.70
CA ARG A 75 3.71 -14.66 -0.27
C ARG A 75 3.98 -13.37 0.50
N GLU A 76 4.84 -12.52 -0.04
CA GLU A 76 5.13 -11.21 0.56
C GLU A 76 3.98 -10.24 0.39
N TYR A 77 3.27 -10.27 -0.73
CA TYR A 77 2.06 -9.47 -0.93
C TYR A 77 1.02 -9.79 0.12
N GLN A 78 0.71 -11.07 0.35
CA GLN A 78 -0.24 -11.48 1.37
C GLN A 78 0.21 -11.00 2.76
N ARG A 79 1.45 -11.32 3.15
CA ARG A 79 1.98 -11.00 4.49
C ARG A 79 1.98 -9.49 4.77
N LEU A 80 2.35 -8.67 3.78
CA LEU A 80 2.36 -7.22 3.92
C LEU A 80 0.96 -6.61 3.85
N GLY A 81 0.08 -7.13 3.01
CA GLY A 81 -1.32 -6.72 2.93
C GLY A 81 -2.06 -7.01 4.23
N ASP A 82 -1.84 -8.19 4.81
CA ASP A 82 -2.36 -8.57 6.13
C ASP A 82 -1.92 -7.58 7.20
N ALA A 83 -0.62 -7.26 7.22
CA ALA A 83 -0.07 -6.32 8.19
C ALA A 83 -0.64 -4.90 8.02
N ALA A 84 -0.82 -4.45 6.78
CA ALA A 84 -1.38 -3.12 6.49
C ALA A 84 -2.86 -3.02 6.86
N ILE A 85 -3.67 -4.04 6.54
CA ILE A 85 -5.10 -4.07 6.86
C ILE A 85 -5.32 -4.27 8.37
N ALA A 86 -4.44 -5.00 9.05
CA ALA A 86 -4.52 -5.17 10.51
C ALA A 86 -4.47 -3.83 11.27
N VAL A 87 -3.84 -2.79 10.71
CA VAL A 87 -3.83 -1.44 11.30
C VAL A 87 -5.25 -0.86 11.45
N LEU A 88 -6.19 -1.20 10.57
CA LEU A 88 -7.58 -0.76 10.68
C LEU A 88 -8.24 -1.29 11.97
N GLY A 89 -7.88 -2.50 12.37
CA GLY A 89 -8.37 -3.18 13.58
C GLY A 89 -8.03 -2.46 14.89
N ASP A 90 -7.01 -1.59 14.88
CA ASP A 90 -6.66 -0.76 16.03
C ASP A 90 -7.64 0.40 16.27
N PHE A 91 -8.44 0.74 15.26
CA PHE A 91 -9.40 1.84 15.31
C PHE A 91 -10.84 1.36 15.41
N THR A 92 -11.18 0.29 14.71
CA THR A 92 -12.53 -0.29 14.71
C THR A 92 -12.49 -1.80 14.54
N PRO A 93 -13.35 -2.56 15.24
CA PRO A 93 -13.52 -3.98 14.97
C PRO A 93 -14.36 -4.24 13.71
N LEU A 94 -15.04 -3.23 13.16
CA LEU A 94 -15.91 -3.34 11.99
C LEU A 94 -15.10 -3.13 10.71
N VAL A 95 -14.31 -4.15 10.34
CA VAL A 95 -13.47 -4.15 9.13
C VAL A 95 -13.92 -5.27 8.20
N GLU A 96 -14.22 -4.92 6.95
CA GLU A 96 -14.54 -5.86 5.89
C GLU A 96 -13.43 -5.83 4.83
N ARG A 97 -12.71 -6.94 4.70
CA ARG A 97 -11.62 -7.06 3.72
C ARG A 97 -12.16 -7.53 2.37
N ILE A 98 -11.79 -6.81 1.31
CA ILE A 98 -12.22 -7.08 -0.07
C ILE A 98 -11.14 -7.81 -0.86
N SER A 99 -9.88 -7.40 -0.70
CA SER A 99 -8.73 -7.98 -1.39
C SER A 99 -7.49 -8.01 -0.49
N ILE A 100 -6.31 -8.34 -1.06
CA ILE A 100 -5.05 -8.28 -0.33
C ILE A 100 -4.73 -6.85 0.13
N ASP A 101 -5.06 -5.85 -0.69
CA ASP A 101 -4.73 -4.43 -0.56
C ASP A 101 -5.93 -3.51 -0.27
N GLU A 102 -7.14 -4.04 -0.21
CA GLU A 102 -8.38 -3.27 -0.08
C GLU A 102 -9.28 -3.75 1.06
N ALA A 103 -9.80 -2.80 1.85
CA ALA A 103 -10.75 -3.05 2.92
C ALA A 103 -11.67 -1.85 3.19
N PHE A 104 -12.87 -2.11 3.71
CA PHE A 104 -13.75 -1.11 4.30
C PHE A 104 -13.69 -1.17 5.83
N ALA A 105 -13.85 -0.01 6.47
CA ALA A 105 -13.90 0.10 7.93
C ALA A 105 -14.99 1.07 8.35
N ASP A 106 -15.93 0.63 9.20
CA ASP A 106 -16.92 1.53 9.81
C ASP A 106 -16.38 2.14 11.10
N VAL A 107 -16.27 3.47 11.13
CA VAL A 107 -15.75 4.21 12.27
C VAL A 107 -16.82 5.01 13.02
N ALA A 108 -18.10 4.77 12.76
CA ALA A 108 -19.21 5.49 13.41
C ALA A 108 -19.09 5.50 14.93
N GLY A 109 -18.88 4.33 15.52
CA GLY A 109 -18.74 4.14 16.97
C GLY A 109 -17.40 4.60 17.55
N CYS A 110 -16.45 4.98 16.70
CA CYS A 110 -15.06 5.25 17.09
C CYS A 110 -14.74 6.75 17.11
N THR A 111 -15.68 7.59 16.69
CA THR A 111 -15.47 9.03 16.53
C THR A 111 -15.15 9.77 17.84
N HIS A 112 -15.71 9.33 18.97
CA HIS A 112 -15.43 9.93 20.27
C HIS A 112 -14.00 9.63 20.77
N LEU A 113 -13.45 8.47 20.43
CA LEU A 113 -12.11 8.03 20.86
C LEU A 113 -11.00 8.57 19.95
N PHE A 114 -11.26 8.58 18.66
CA PHE A 114 -10.23 8.82 17.66
C PHE A 114 -10.46 10.07 16.80
N GLY A 115 -11.56 10.79 16.99
CA GLY A 115 -11.86 12.03 16.27
C GLY A 115 -12.78 11.82 15.07
N SER A 116 -12.89 12.82 14.19
CA SER A 116 -13.71 12.71 12.99
C SER A 116 -13.25 11.57 12.07
N PRO A 117 -14.11 11.04 11.17
CA PRO A 117 -13.69 10.03 10.19
C PRO A 117 -12.44 10.44 9.38
N GLU A 118 -12.30 11.73 9.07
CA GLU A 118 -11.13 12.29 8.38
C GLU A 118 -9.87 12.25 9.25
N GLU A 119 -9.98 12.53 10.55
CA GLU A 119 -8.87 12.42 11.51
C GLU A 119 -8.45 10.95 11.69
N ILE A 120 -9.41 10.03 11.76
CA ILE A 120 -9.16 8.59 11.84
C ILE A 120 -8.43 8.11 10.57
N ALA A 121 -8.93 8.51 9.40
CA ALA A 121 -8.28 8.23 8.11
C ALA A 121 -6.83 8.72 8.08
N GLN A 122 -6.54 9.93 8.58
CA GLN A 122 -5.18 10.45 8.65
C GLN A 122 -4.30 9.67 9.64
N LYS A 123 -4.83 9.27 10.79
CA LYS A 123 -4.11 8.45 11.77
C LYS A 123 -3.75 7.08 11.20
N ILE A 124 -4.69 6.44 10.49
CA ILE A 124 -4.45 5.18 9.78
C ILE A 124 -3.31 5.36 8.77
N ARG A 125 -3.39 6.38 7.89
CA ARG A 125 -2.33 6.67 6.91
C ARG A 125 -0.94 6.83 7.54
N ASN A 126 -0.85 7.60 8.62
CA ASN A 126 0.41 7.86 9.30
C ASN A 126 1.01 6.60 9.94
N ARG A 127 0.17 5.63 10.32
CA ARG A 127 0.60 4.38 10.96
C ARG A 127 0.96 3.28 9.94
N SER A 128 0.27 3.27 8.81
CA SER A 128 0.55 2.35 7.69
C SER A 128 1.79 2.74 6.87
N ALA A 129 2.19 4.02 6.89
CA ALA A 129 3.45 4.45 6.29
C ALA A 129 4.63 3.73 6.96
N PRO A 130 5.60 3.20 6.19
CA PRO A 130 6.75 2.51 6.75
C PRO A 130 7.58 3.52 7.57
N ASN A 131 7.38 3.51 8.89
CA ASN A 131 8.37 4.08 9.80
C ASN A 131 9.70 3.41 9.48
N SER A 132 10.78 4.20 9.38
CA SER A 132 12.14 3.73 9.12
C SER A 132 12.67 2.70 10.14
N ASP A 133 11.89 2.40 11.18
CA ASP A 133 12.12 1.34 12.17
C ASP A 133 11.39 0.02 11.91
N CYS A 134 10.50 -0.06 10.92
CA CYS A 134 9.99 -1.34 10.43
C CYS A 134 11.06 -1.97 9.53
N ARG A 135 12.18 -2.39 10.14
CA ARG A 135 13.18 -3.24 9.50
C ARG A 135 12.49 -4.55 9.18
N TYR A 136 12.05 -4.70 7.93
CA TYR A 136 11.62 -5.97 7.40
C TYR A 136 12.82 -6.93 7.40
N ARG A 137 13.04 -7.65 8.51
CA ARG A 137 14.09 -8.66 8.63
C ARG A 137 13.69 -9.84 7.77
N SER A 138 14.28 -9.96 6.59
CA SER A 138 14.46 -11.27 5.97
C SER A 138 15.29 -12.13 6.95
N ALA A 139 14.74 -13.25 7.37
CA ALA A 139 15.50 -14.22 8.15
C ALA A 139 16.57 -14.84 7.24
N SER A 140 17.83 -14.54 7.51
CA SER A 140 18.98 -15.35 7.13
C SER A 140 20.02 -15.25 8.26
N PRO A 141 20.74 -16.34 8.58
CA PRO A 141 21.58 -16.40 9.76
C PRO A 141 22.79 -15.46 9.60
N ALA A 142 23.16 -14.81 10.70
CA ALA A 142 24.31 -13.91 10.78
C ALA A 142 25.63 -14.60 10.40
N PRO A 143 26.67 -13.82 10.04
CA PRO A 143 27.76 -13.72 11.00
C PRO A 143 28.34 -12.30 11.23
N SER A 144 28.78 -12.14 12.49
CA SER A 144 29.79 -11.27 13.13
C SER A 144 30.36 -9.97 12.50
N THR A 145 30.39 -8.92 13.35
CA THR A 145 31.37 -7.79 13.50
C THR A 145 31.46 -6.77 12.35
N SER A 146 31.55 -5.43 12.48
CA SER A 146 31.89 -4.40 13.50
C SER A 146 31.42 -3.02 12.95
N PRO A 147 31.24 -1.91 13.72
CA PRO A 147 30.51 -0.72 13.26
C PRO A 147 31.40 0.34 12.60
N ARG A 148 30.93 0.95 11.51
CA ARG A 148 31.43 2.25 11.03
C ARG A 148 30.28 3.19 10.73
N SER A 149 30.20 4.25 11.53
CA SER A 149 29.26 5.35 11.40
C SER A 149 29.67 6.28 10.26
N HIS A 150 28.83 6.43 9.24
CA HIS A 150 28.88 7.57 8.33
C HIS A 150 27.48 8.22 8.28
N ARG A 151 27.41 9.47 8.73
CA ARG A 151 26.27 10.36 8.55
C ARG A 151 26.00 10.48 7.04
N ARG A 152 24.77 10.18 6.62
CA ARG A 152 24.25 10.56 5.31
C ARG A 152 23.18 11.63 5.51
N SER A 153 23.33 12.72 4.78
CA SER A 153 22.36 13.80 4.58
C SER A 153 21.06 13.27 3.93
N PRO A 154 19.90 13.90 4.20
CA PRO A 154 18.63 13.42 3.68
C PRO A 154 18.48 13.78 2.20
N SER A 155 18.48 12.77 1.34
CA SER A 155 17.90 12.83 -0.02
C SER A 155 16.41 12.47 0.07
N PRO A 156 15.53 13.01 -0.80
CA PRO A 156 14.08 12.91 -0.65
C PRO A 156 13.64 11.45 -0.66
N THR A 157 12.98 11.02 0.40
CA THR A 157 12.61 9.62 0.64
C THR A 157 11.47 9.19 -0.27
N ALA A 158 11.78 8.43 -1.32
CA ALA A 158 10.85 7.65 -2.13
C ALA A 158 10.35 6.40 -1.37
N SER A 159 9.71 6.60 -0.22
CA SER A 159 9.22 5.52 0.65
C SER A 159 7.89 5.90 1.30
N SER A 160 6.96 6.41 0.51
CA SER A 160 5.60 6.74 0.94
C SER A 160 4.67 5.63 0.43
N TRP A 161 4.39 4.64 1.28
CA TRP A 161 3.17 3.85 1.09
C TRP A 161 2.01 4.82 1.29
N SER A 162 1.22 5.06 0.24
CA SER A 162 -0.02 5.82 0.34
C SER A 162 -1.14 4.81 0.52
N MET A 163 -1.74 4.80 1.71
CA MET A 163 -3.05 4.18 1.90
C MET A 163 -4.08 5.26 1.61
N THR A 164 -4.80 5.15 0.50
CA THR A 164 -5.86 6.10 0.22
C THR A 164 -7.07 5.70 1.05
N VAL A 165 -7.45 6.58 1.98
CA VAL A 165 -8.67 6.41 2.78
C VAL A 165 -9.70 7.42 2.31
N ARG A 166 -10.78 6.95 1.67
CA ARG A 166 -11.91 7.80 1.24
C ARG A 166 -13.11 7.61 2.14
N LYS A 167 -13.81 8.71 2.38
CA LYS A 167 -15.14 8.71 2.98
C LYS A 167 -16.11 8.16 1.93
N SER A 168 -16.77 7.03 2.22
CA SER A 168 -17.82 6.50 1.37
C SER A 168 -19.15 7.11 1.79
N ASP A 169 -19.67 8.04 0.96
CA ASP A 169 -20.98 8.66 1.19
C ASP A 169 -22.16 7.72 0.90
N SER A 170 -21.89 6.50 0.43
CA SER A 170 -22.91 5.48 0.19
C SER A 170 -22.30 4.08 0.15
N CYS A 171 -22.38 3.34 1.25
CA CYS A 171 -22.20 1.89 1.22
C CYS A 171 -23.54 1.25 0.84
N THR A 172 -23.79 1.03 -0.45
CA THR A 172 -25.02 0.37 -0.94
C THR A 172 -25.04 -1.14 -0.67
N ALA A 173 -24.04 -1.67 0.06
CA ALA A 173 -23.84 -3.11 0.27
C ALA A 173 -24.31 -3.64 1.64
N CYS A 174 -24.74 -2.79 2.59
CA CYS A 174 -25.35 -3.27 3.84
C CYS A 174 -26.88 -3.37 3.66
N PRO A 175 -27.48 -4.59 3.67
CA PRO A 175 -28.92 -4.69 3.87
C PRO A 175 -29.24 -4.21 5.28
N SER A 176 -30.13 -3.22 5.38
CA SER A 176 -30.65 -2.71 6.63
C SER A 176 -31.26 -3.85 7.45
N ALA A 177 -30.72 -4.09 8.64
CA ALA A 177 -31.32 -4.97 9.66
C ALA A 177 -32.13 -4.12 10.65
#